data_AF-A0A8T1T7I7-F1
#
_entry.id   AF-A0A8T1T7I7-F1
#
_cell.length_a   1.000
_cell.length_b   1.000
_cell.length_c   1.000
_cell.angle_alpha   90.00
_cell.angle_beta   90.00
_cell.angle_gamma   90.00
#
_symmetry.space_group_name_H-M   'P 1'
#
loop_
_entity.id
_entity.type
_entity.pdbx_description
1 polymer ?
#
loop_
_entity_poly.entity_id
_entity_poly.type
_entity_poly.pdbx_seq_one_letter_code
_entity_poly.pdbx_strand_id
1 'polypeptide(L)'
;MPLGPIMRLDLEKIALDYIVPCLHDIGFCYLDNFLGEVVGDCVLERVKQMHYHGELQDGQLAGHSNGISKRHLRGDQIKWIGGTEEGCEAINFLLSLIDRLVMYCGSRLGKYYVKERSKVRE
;
A
#
# COMPACT_ATOMS: atom_id res chain seq x y z
N MET A 1 -21.37 -8.14 5.35
CA MET A 1 -21.88 -8.33 3.97
C MET A 1 -20.69 -8.55 3.06
N PRO A 2 -20.70 -9.51 2.12
CA PRO A 2 -19.63 -9.65 1.16
C PRO A 2 -19.81 -8.56 0.10
N LEU A 3 -18.86 -7.63 0.02
CA LEU A 3 -18.85 -6.59 -1.02
C LEU A 3 -18.55 -7.27 -2.36
N GLY A 4 -19.44 -7.06 -3.33
CA GLY A 4 -19.37 -7.65 -4.68
C GLY A 4 -18.21 -7.10 -5.53
N PRO A 5 -18.18 -7.44 -6.84
CA PRO A 5 -17.06 -7.15 -7.72
C PRO A 5 -16.76 -5.65 -7.77
N ILE A 6 -15.51 -5.35 -7.44
CA ILE A 6 -14.88 -4.05 -7.19
C ILE A 6 -14.82 -3.13 -8.42
N MET A 7 -15.35 -3.58 -9.56
CA MET A 7 -15.33 -2.81 -10.82
C MET A 7 -16.33 -1.64 -10.86
N ARG A 8 -17.08 -1.40 -9.76
CA ARG A 8 -17.94 -0.23 -9.52
C ARG A 8 -17.80 0.30 -8.08
N LEU A 9 -16.59 0.30 -7.50
CA LEU A 9 -16.44 0.91 -6.17
C LEU A 9 -16.67 2.42 -6.25
N ASP A 10 -17.70 2.86 -5.54
CA ASP A 10 -17.74 4.21 -5.04
C ASP A 10 -16.71 4.31 -3.90
N LEU A 11 -15.45 4.59 -4.29
CA LEU A 11 -14.32 4.72 -3.36
C LEU A 11 -14.57 5.81 -2.32
N GLU A 12 -15.32 6.84 -2.68
CA GLU A 12 -15.74 7.89 -1.75
C GLU A 12 -16.67 7.32 -0.69
N LYS A 13 -17.69 6.56 -1.10
CA LYS A 13 -18.58 5.88 -0.17
C LYS A 13 -17.84 4.92 0.76
N ILE A 14 -16.90 4.14 0.24
CA ILE A 14 -16.10 3.22 1.07
C ILE A 14 -15.24 3.98 2.06
N ALA A 15 -14.60 5.08 1.61
CA ALA A 15 -13.80 5.92 2.48
C ALA A 15 -14.65 6.50 3.62
N LEU A 16 -15.81 7.08 3.30
CA LEU A 16 -16.65 7.82 4.26
C LEU A 16 -17.51 6.93 5.15
N ASP A 17 -18.11 5.88 4.60
CA ASP A 17 -19.08 5.04 5.32
C ASP A 17 -18.42 3.88 6.06
N TYR A 18 -17.21 3.47 5.67
CA TYR A 18 -16.54 2.30 6.22
C TYR A 18 -15.14 2.59 6.78
N ILE A 19 -14.22 3.12 5.97
CA ILE A 19 -12.82 3.31 6.39
C ILE A 19 -12.71 4.32 7.53
N VAL A 20 -13.30 5.51 7.38
CA VAL A 20 -13.23 6.58 8.39
C VAL A 20 -13.81 6.13 9.74
N PRO A 21 -15.04 5.57 9.82
CA PRO A 21 -15.57 5.05 11.08
C PRO A 21 -14.70 3.94 11.67
N CYS A 22 -14.27 2.97 10.85
CA CYS A 22 -13.49 1.82 11.32
C CYS A 22 -12.13 2.24 11.91
N LEU A 23 -11.45 3.20 11.26
CA LEU A 23 -10.19 3.75 11.76
C LEU A 23 -10.37 4.60 13.02
N HIS A 24 -11.49 5.31 13.18
CA HIS A 24 -11.78 6.06 14.42
C HIS A 24 -12.09 5.13 15.60
N ASP A 25 -12.91 4.12 15.38
CA ASP A 25 -13.44 3.29 16.46
C ASP A 25 -12.46 2.19 16.89
N ILE A 26 -11.70 1.63 15.93
CA ILE A 26 -10.91 0.41 16.14
C ILE A 26 -9.41 0.65 15.89
N GLY A 27 -9.05 1.68 15.12
CA GLY A 27 -7.66 2.00 14.77
C GLY A 27 -7.06 1.13 13.65
N PHE A 28 -7.84 0.22 13.06
CA PHE A 28 -7.46 -0.55 11.87
C PHE A 28 -8.69 -0.83 11.00
N CYS A 29 -8.47 -1.03 9.70
CA CYS A 29 -9.52 -1.36 8.72
C CYS A 29 -8.94 -2.29 7.66
N TYR A 30 -9.68 -3.32 7.27
CA TYR A 30 -9.34 -4.20 6.15
C TYR A 30 -10.43 -4.15 5.08
N LEU A 31 -10.01 -4.28 3.81
CA LEU A 31 -10.88 -4.24 2.64
C LEU A 31 -10.54 -5.41 1.73
N ASP A 32 -11.44 -6.38 1.65
CA ASP A 32 -11.26 -7.54 0.79
C ASP A 32 -11.51 -7.21 -0.68
N ASN A 33 -10.94 -8.03 -1.56
CA ASN A 33 -11.08 -7.95 -3.01
C ASN A 33 -10.64 -6.61 -3.63
N PHE A 34 -9.84 -5.79 -2.94
CA PHE A 34 -9.56 -4.39 -3.27
C PHE A 34 -9.16 -4.09 -4.74
N LEU A 35 -8.42 -4.98 -5.39
CA LEU A 35 -8.03 -4.85 -6.80
C LEU A 35 -8.85 -5.74 -7.75
N GLY A 36 -9.55 -6.74 -7.21
CA GLY A 36 -10.00 -7.91 -7.97
C GLY A 36 -8.84 -8.85 -8.36
N GLU A 37 -9.21 -10.03 -8.85
CA GLU A 37 -8.28 -11.12 -9.17
C GLU A 37 -7.30 -10.73 -10.29
N VAL A 38 -7.80 -10.27 -11.44
CA VAL A 38 -6.97 -9.96 -12.63
C VAL A 38 -5.88 -8.93 -12.34
N VAL A 39 -6.23 -7.82 -11.69
CA VAL A 39 -5.26 -6.77 -11.37
C VAL A 39 -4.32 -7.23 -10.24
N GLY A 40 -4.86 -7.96 -9.26
CA GLY A 40 -4.07 -8.56 -8.19
C GLY A 40 -2.99 -9.50 -8.73
N ASP A 41 -3.32 -10.34 -9.70
CA ASP A 41 -2.39 -11.26 -10.35
C ASP A 41 -1.29 -10.51 -11.12
N CYS A 42 -1.64 -9.44 -11.84
CA CYS A 42 -0.65 -8.59 -12.52
C CYS A 42 0.34 -7.94 -11.53
N VAL A 43 -0.15 -7.47 -10.37
CA VAL A 43 0.72 -6.95 -9.30
C VAL A 43 1.63 -8.05 -8.77
N LEU A 44 1.08 -9.24 -8.48
CA LEU A 44 1.83 -10.39 -7.98
C LEU A 44 2.94 -10.81 -8.94
N GLU A 45 2.64 -10.95 -10.23
CA GLU A 45 3.62 -11.35 -11.24
C GLU A 45 4.75 -10.31 -11.36
N ARG A 46 4.43 -9.01 -11.29
CA ARG A 46 5.46 -7.99 -11.31
C ARG A 46 6.38 -8.06 -10.08
N VAL A 47 5.82 -8.28 -8.89
CA VAL A 47 6.60 -8.44 -7.65
C VAL A 47 7.48 -9.70 -7.71
N LYS A 48 6.96 -10.82 -8.21
CA LYS A 48 7.73 -12.06 -8.41
C LYS A 48 8.89 -11.85 -9.38
N GLN A 49 8.68 -11.12 -10.47
CA GLN A 49 9.75 -10.79 -11.41
C GLN A 49 10.85 -9.97 -10.74
N MET A 50 10.52 -8.92 -9.98
CA MET A 50 11.52 -8.13 -9.25
C MET A 50 12.32 -8.99 -8.27
N HIS A 51 11.66 -9.91 -7.56
CA HIS A 51 12.32 -10.86 -6.68
C HIS A 51 13.26 -11.80 -7.45
N TYR A 52 12.79 -12.39 -8.55
CA TYR A 52 13.58 -13.31 -9.38
C TYR A 52 14.83 -12.63 -9.98
N HIS A 53 14.73 -11.38 -10.39
CA HIS A 53 15.85 -10.61 -10.94
C HIS A 53 16.79 -10.04 -9.85
N GLY A 54 16.56 -10.32 -8.56
CA GLY A 54 17.41 -9.87 -7.47
C GLY A 54 17.33 -8.36 -7.21
N GLU A 55 16.21 -7.72 -7.56
CA GLU A 55 16.03 -6.27 -7.44
C GLU A 55 15.66 -5.83 -6.01
N LEU A 56 15.28 -6.77 -5.14
CA LEU A 56 14.94 -6.51 -3.74
C LEU A 56 16.21 -6.48 -2.86
N GLN A 57 16.18 -5.65 -1.83
CA GLN A 57 17.28 -5.48 -0.88
C GLN A 57 16.83 -5.75 0.55
N ASP A 58 17.74 -6.14 1.43
CA ASP A 58 17.42 -6.35 2.85
C ASP A 58 16.79 -5.10 3.49
N GLY A 59 15.70 -5.29 4.23
CA GLY A 59 15.00 -4.22 4.92
C GLY A 59 15.91 -3.41 5.85
N GLN A 60 15.77 -2.08 5.80
CA GLN A 60 16.52 -1.16 6.66
C GLN A 60 15.68 -0.72 7.88
N LEU A 61 16.36 -0.39 8.98
CA LEU A 61 15.74 0.17 10.19
C LEU A 61 15.81 1.69 10.16
N ALA A 62 14.78 2.37 10.68
CA ALA A 62 14.70 3.83 10.74
C ALA A 62 15.70 4.48 11.73
N GLY A 63 16.57 3.68 12.39
CA GLY A 63 17.56 4.14 13.34
C GLY A 63 18.82 3.27 13.34
N HIS A 64 19.92 3.81 13.88
CA HIS A 64 21.18 3.08 14.04
C HIS A 64 21.08 2.13 15.24
N SER A 65 21.04 0.83 14.99
CA SER A 65 21.20 -0.20 16.02
C SER A 65 22.66 -0.63 16.09
N ASN A 66 23.47 0.00 16.94
CA ASN A 66 24.84 -0.44 17.20
C ASN A 66 24.83 -1.86 17.79
N GLY A 67 25.42 -2.83 17.09
CA GLY A 67 25.63 -4.19 17.60
C GLY A 67 24.52 -5.21 17.31
N ILE A 68 23.40 -4.81 16.69
CA ILE A 68 22.33 -5.75 16.27
C ILE A 68 22.38 -5.89 14.75
N SER A 69 22.55 -7.12 14.26
CA SER A 69 22.46 -7.41 12.83
C SER A 69 21.05 -7.11 12.33
N LYS A 70 20.93 -6.32 11.25
CA LYS A 70 19.64 -5.87 10.67
C LYS A 70 18.66 -7.03 10.42
N ARG A 71 19.19 -8.19 9.99
CA ARG A 71 18.42 -9.41 9.71
C ARG A 71 17.79 -10.07 10.94
N HIS A 72 18.29 -9.80 12.15
CA HIS A 72 17.68 -10.35 13.37
C HIS A 72 16.36 -9.68 13.71
N LEU A 73 16.17 -8.41 13.33
CA LEU A 73 14.95 -7.67 13.65
C LEU A 73 13.92 -7.75 12.51
N ARG A 74 14.38 -7.79 11.26
CA ARG A 74 13.52 -7.92 10.09
C ARG A 74 14.20 -8.77 9.01
N GLY A 75 13.49 -9.79 8.54
CA GLY A 75 13.98 -10.75 7.55
C GLY A 75 13.43 -10.55 6.14
N ASP A 76 12.71 -9.45 5.91
CA ASP A 76 12.11 -9.11 4.62
C ASP A 76 13.13 -8.49 3.64
N GLN A 77 12.87 -8.71 2.36
CA GLN A 77 13.52 -7.97 1.27
C GLN A 77 12.51 -7.01 0.64
N ILE A 78 12.94 -5.77 0.41
CA ILE A 78 12.09 -4.66 -0.03
C ILE A 78 12.69 -3.96 -1.24
N LYS A 79 11.83 -3.29 -2.02
CA LYS A 79 12.22 -2.32 -3.04
C LYS A 79 11.23 -1.16 -3.02
N TRP A 80 11.75 0.06 -3.15
CA TRP A 80 10.92 1.27 -3.19
C TRP A 80 10.48 1.57 -4.62
N ILE A 81 9.19 1.41 -4.90
CA ILE A 81 8.57 1.65 -6.22
C ILE A 81 7.68 2.90 -6.16
N GLY A 82 7.84 3.79 -7.13
CA GLY A 82 7.00 4.99 -7.30
C GLY A 82 5.70 4.71 -8.08
N GLY A 83 5.73 3.72 -8.96
CA GLY A 83 4.67 3.39 -9.93
C GLY A 83 4.94 3.96 -11.32
N THR A 84 6.03 4.71 -11.52
CA THR A 84 6.41 5.28 -12.83
C THR A 84 7.47 4.45 -13.55
N GLU A 85 7.98 3.41 -12.88
CA GLU A 85 8.96 2.48 -13.43
C GLU A 85 8.33 1.60 -14.53
N GLU A 86 9.12 1.25 -15.54
CA GLU A 86 8.68 0.38 -16.63
C GLU A 86 8.17 -0.98 -16.11
N GLY A 87 7.03 -1.44 -16.66
CA GLY A 87 6.39 -2.68 -16.25
C GLY A 87 5.69 -2.63 -14.89
N CYS A 88 5.58 -1.46 -14.26
CA CYS A 88 4.94 -1.30 -12.94
C CYS A 88 3.53 -0.71 -13.03
N GLU A 89 2.85 -0.84 -14.16
CA GLU A 89 1.53 -0.22 -14.41
C GLU A 89 0.46 -0.74 -13.45
N ALA A 90 0.45 -2.04 -13.16
CA ALA A 90 -0.48 -2.63 -12.21
C ALA A 90 -0.22 -2.14 -10.77
N ILE A 91 1.07 -1.98 -10.40
CA ILE A 91 1.47 -1.40 -9.11
C ILE A 91 1.04 0.08 -9.04
N ASN A 92 1.24 0.83 -10.12
CA ASN A 92 0.81 2.23 -10.21
C ASN A 92 -0.70 2.38 -10.06
N PHE A 93 -1.46 1.47 -10.66
CA PHE A 93 -2.91 1.44 -10.52
C PHE A 93 -3.33 1.19 -9.07
N LEU A 94 -2.71 0.20 -8.40
CA LEU A 94 -2.90 -0.03 -6.96
C LEU A 94 -2.59 1.24 -6.14
N LEU A 95 -1.43 1.86 -6.36
CA LEU A 95 -1.02 3.08 -5.65
C LEU A 95 -2.02 4.22 -5.89
N SER A 96 -2.51 4.37 -7.11
CA SER A 96 -3.51 5.39 -7.46
C SER A 96 -4.86 5.18 -6.77
N LEU A 97 -5.29 3.93 -6.57
CA LEU A 97 -6.51 3.62 -5.83
C LEU A 97 -6.35 3.93 -4.34
N ILE A 98 -5.20 3.60 -3.75
CA ILE A 98 -4.87 3.94 -2.36
C ILE A 98 -4.85 5.46 -2.18
N ASP A 99 -4.16 6.19 -3.08
CA ASP A 99 -4.08 7.65 -3.05
C ASP A 99 -5.49 8.27 -3.09
N ARG A 100 -6.38 7.76 -3.96
CA ARG A 100 -7.79 8.20 -4.01
C ARG A 100 -8.56 7.93 -2.73
N LEU A 101 -8.44 6.74 -2.14
CA LEU A 101 -9.10 6.42 -0.87
C LEU A 101 -8.65 7.37 0.25
N VAL A 102 -7.34 7.61 0.35
CA VAL A 102 -6.77 8.53 1.35
C VAL A 102 -7.25 9.96 1.10
N MET A 103 -7.31 10.41 -0.16
CA MET A 103 -7.86 11.72 -0.52
C MET A 103 -9.33 11.86 -0.11
N TYR A 104 -10.16 10.84 -0.33
CA TYR A 104 -11.57 10.86 0.10
C TYR A 104 -11.73 10.87 1.61
N CYS A 105 -10.83 10.20 2.34
CA CYS A 105 -10.79 10.32 3.80
C CYS A 105 -10.46 11.75 4.24
N GLY A 106 -9.59 12.46 3.50
CA GLY A 106 -9.26 13.86 3.73
C GLY A 106 -8.78 14.14 5.16
N SER A 107 -9.34 15.16 5.80
CA SER A 107 -9.06 15.51 7.21
C SER A 107 -9.91 14.72 8.21
N ARG A 108 -10.64 13.68 7.77
CA ARG A 108 -11.56 12.93 8.64
C ARG A 108 -10.85 11.84 9.44
N LEU A 109 -9.57 11.56 9.20
CA LEU A 109 -8.77 10.63 10.00
C LEU A 109 -8.17 11.35 11.22
N GLY A 110 -9.02 11.92 12.07
CA GLY A 110 -8.58 12.66 13.27
C GLY A 110 -8.01 14.05 12.96
N LYS A 111 -6.81 14.36 13.48
CA LYS A 111 -6.15 15.67 13.27
C LYS A 111 -5.10 15.63 12.15
N TYR A 112 -5.05 14.55 11.38
CA TYR A 112 -4.02 14.33 10.38
C TYR A 112 -4.45 14.92 9.03
N TYR A 113 -3.48 15.51 8.33
CA TYR A 113 -3.61 15.95 6.95
C TYR A 113 -2.53 15.26 6.12
N VAL A 114 -2.93 14.28 5.31
CA VAL A 114 -2.02 13.53 4.45
C VAL A 114 -1.82 14.29 3.15
N LYS A 115 -0.60 14.80 2.92
CA LYS A 115 -0.28 15.63 1.76
C LYS A 115 0.28 14.84 0.58
N GLU A 116 1.20 13.91 0.86
CA GLU A 116 1.94 13.18 -0.17
C GLU A 116 2.44 11.84 0.35
N ARG A 117 2.77 10.94 -0.57
CA ARG A 117 3.49 9.70 -0.27
C ARG A 117 4.95 10.01 0.06
N SER A 118 5.51 9.29 1.02
CA SER A 118 6.94 9.33 1.32
C SER A 118 7.67 8.12 0.70
N LYS A 119 8.87 8.36 0.19
CA LYS A 119 9.81 7.33 -0.31
C LYS A 119 11.20 7.66 0.23
N VAL A 120 12.04 6.64 0.44
CA VAL A 120 13.46 6.86 0.77
C VAL A 120 14.11 7.65 -0.38
N ARG A 121 14.84 8.72 -0.05
CA ARG A 121 15.61 9.47 -1.05
C ARG A 121 16.78 8.58 -1.49
N GLU A 122 16.98 8.46 -2.79
CA GLU A 122 18.22 7.90 -3.36
C GLU A 122 19.41 8.81 -3.06
#